data_AF-A0A1V6CYH0-F1
#
_entry.id   AF-A0A1V6CYH0-F1
#
_cell.length_a   1.000
_cell.length_b   1.000
_cell.length_c   1.000
_cell.angle_alpha   90.00
_cell.angle_beta   90.00
_cell.angle_gamma   90.00
#
_symmetry.space_group_name_H-M   'P 1'
#
loop_
_entity.id
_entity.type
_entity.pdbx_description
1 polymer ?
#
loop_
_entity_poly.entity_id
_entity_poly.type
_entity_poly.pdbx_seq_one_letter_code
_entity_poly.pdbx_strand_id
1 'polypeptide(L)'
;MNHPPFTRYYIEYGEISSYPQGYKENAGVFCHNNPWIMIGETVVGRGNRAWDYFRKICPSYLEEVSDLHRTEPYVYAQMIAGRDAFKPGEAKNSWLTGTAAWNFYAISQYILGIQPDYDGLRVDPCIPREWKEFEVTRKFRGDSWKITVTNPHGVCRGVTAVTVDGKPHGSTLLPLFGDGRPHTALVTLG
;
A
#
# COMPACT_ATOMS: atom_id res chain seq x y z
N MET A 1 11.35 10.04 -5.46
CA MET A 1 11.56 11.07 -6.50
C MET A 1 12.98 11.02 -7.02
N ASN A 2 13.37 11.97 -7.87
CA ASN A 2 14.70 12.08 -8.46
C ASN A 2 15.80 12.17 -7.40
N HIS A 3 17.00 11.75 -7.79
CA HIS A 3 18.24 11.97 -7.08
C HIS A 3 19.40 11.94 -8.10
N PRO A 4 20.38 12.85 -8.06
CA PRO A 4 20.55 13.96 -7.10
C PRO A 4 19.50 15.09 -7.26
N PRO A 5 19.31 15.95 -6.24
CA PRO A 5 18.49 17.16 -6.37
C PRO A 5 19.15 18.19 -7.30
N PHE A 6 18.35 19.07 -7.88
CA PHE A 6 18.83 20.24 -8.60
C PHE A 6 19.35 21.28 -7.62
N THR A 7 20.56 21.80 -7.86
CA THR A 7 21.25 22.76 -6.97
C THR A 7 21.22 24.20 -7.48
N ARG A 8 20.68 24.41 -8.68
CA ARG A 8 20.44 25.71 -9.33
C ARG A 8 19.19 25.61 -10.18
N TYR A 9 18.65 26.75 -10.59
CA TYR A 9 17.54 26.80 -11.53
C TYR A 9 17.98 26.42 -12.95
N TYR A 10 17.14 25.63 -13.63
CA TYR A 10 17.28 25.20 -15.02
C TYR A 10 16.01 25.62 -15.77
N ILE A 11 16.14 26.58 -16.69
CA ILE A 11 14.99 27.13 -17.44
C ILE A 11 14.28 26.04 -18.26
N GLU A 12 15.06 25.09 -18.79
CA GLU A 12 14.60 23.94 -19.56
C GLU A 12 13.81 22.89 -18.74
N TYR A 13 13.94 22.90 -17.40
CA TYR A 13 13.24 21.96 -16.51
C TYR A 13 12.09 22.61 -15.73
N GLY A 14 12.04 23.95 -15.68
CA GLY A 14 10.98 24.68 -15.01
C GLY A 14 10.98 24.52 -13.49
N GLU A 15 9.78 24.46 -12.91
CA GLU A 15 9.55 24.59 -11.46
C GLU A 15 10.26 23.51 -10.62
N ILE A 16 10.49 22.31 -11.15
CA ILE A 16 11.20 21.25 -10.40
C ILE A 16 12.59 21.69 -9.91
N SER A 17 13.22 22.64 -10.59
CA SER A 17 14.55 23.15 -10.24
C SER A 17 14.53 24.46 -9.44
N SER A 18 13.35 25.03 -9.17
CA SER A 18 13.21 26.27 -8.39
C SER A 18 13.16 26.01 -6.88
N TYR A 19 12.71 24.83 -6.47
CA TYR A 19 12.68 24.45 -5.06
C TYR A 19 14.10 24.19 -4.52
N PRO A 20 14.38 24.57 -3.26
CA PRO A 20 15.58 24.11 -2.57
C PRO A 20 15.63 22.58 -2.48
N GLN A 21 16.85 22.04 -2.37
CA GLN A 21 17.11 20.61 -2.35
C GLN A 21 16.33 19.89 -1.25
N GLY A 22 15.72 18.75 -1.59
CA GLY A 22 14.97 17.92 -0.63
C GLY A 22 13.56 18.42 -0.32
N TYR A 23 13.08 19.47 -0.99
CA TYR A 23 11.71 19.96 -0.80
C TYR A 23 10.86 19.79 -2.05
N LYS A 24 9.56 19.53 -1.83
CA LYS A 24 8.55 19.54 -2.90
C LYS A 24 8.98 18.59 -4.03
N GLU A 25 8.91 19.00 -5.30
CA GLU A 25 9.26 18.21 -6.48
C GLU A 25 10.79 18.05 -6.70
N ASN A 26 11.64 18.78 -5.96
CA ASN A 26 13.09 18.64 -6.02
C ASN A 26 13.64 17.68 -4.94
N ALA A 27 13.63 16.38 -5.22
CA ALA A 27 14.10 15.33 -4.31
C ALA A 27 13.42 15.27 -2.92
N GLY A 28 12.25 15.90 -2.76
CA GLY A 28 11.37 15.66 -1.61
C GLY A 28 10.81 14.23 -1.59
N VAL A 29 10.41 13.75 -0.42
CA VAL A 29 9.64 12.51 -0.32
C VAL A 29 8.18 12.87 -0.61
N PHE A 30 7.81 12.75 -1.88
CA PHE A 30 6.44 12.98 -2.34
C PHE A 30 5.59 11.73 -2.08
N CYS A 31 4.84 11.72 -0.97
CA CYS A 31 4.19 10.52 -0.46
C CYS A 31 3.19 9.90 -1.44
N HIS A 32 2.58 10.71 -2.32
CA HIS A 32 1.62 10.25 -3.33
C HIS A 32 2.20 9.20 -4.28
N ASN A 33 3.46 9.34 -4.71
CA ASN A 33 4.07 8.42 -5.68
C ASN A 33 4.72 7.19 -5.03
N ASN A 34 4.80 7.14 -3.70
CA ASN A 34 5.40 6.02 -2.98
C ASN A 34 4.55 4.73 -3.12
N PRO A 35 3.21 4.77 -3.01
CA PRO A 35 2.35 3.61 -3.28
C PRO A 35 2.55 2.96 -4.65
N TRP A 36 2.97 3.70 -5.67
CA TRP A 36 3.28 3.08 -6.97
C TRP A 36 4.46 2.13 -6.88
N ILE A 37 5.48 2.50 -6.09
CA ILE A 37 6.62 1.61 -5.81
C ILE A 37 6.16 0.43 -4.94
N MET A 38 5.29 0.66 -3.95
CA MET A 38 4.73 -0.44 -3.15
C MET A 38 4.02 -1.47 -4.03
N ILE A 39 3.15 -1.00 -4.92
CA ILE A 39 2.44 -1.82 -5.91
C ILE A 39 3.43 -2.51 -6.87
N GLY A 40 4.47 -1.80 -7.32
CA GLY A 40 5.54 -2.39 -8.14
C GLY A 40 6.23 -3.55 -7.45
N GLU A 41 6.56 -3.41 -6.15
CA GLU A 41 7.16 -4.49 -5.35
C GLU A 41 6.20 -5.68 -5.20
N THR A 42 4.88 -5.46 -5.04
CA THR A 42 3.90 -6.57 -4.98
C THR A 42 3.77 -7.30 -6.32
N VAL A 43 3.83 -6.56 -7.44
CA VAL A 43 3.77 -7.14 -8.79
C VAL A 43 4.91 -8.14 -9.01
N VAL A 44 6.11 -7.83 -8.51
CA VAL A 44 7.28 -8.73 -8.57
C VAL A 44 7.42 -9.68 -7.36
N GLY A 45 6.41 -9.76 -6.50
CA GLY A 45 6.34 -10.73 -5.39
C GLY A 45 7.20 -10.40 -4.17
N ARG A 46 7.60 -9.15 -3.97
CA ARG A 46 8.49 -8.70 -2.89
C ARG A 46 7.73 -8.06 -1.73
N GLY A 47 6.81 -8.81 -1.12
CA GLY A 47 5.92 -8.34 -0.04
C GLY A 47 6.64 -7.68 1.15
N ASN A 48 7.80 -8.21 1.59
CA ASN A 48 8.63 -7.57 2.62
C ASN A 48 9.00 -6.11 2.27
N ARG A 49 9.38 -5.85 1.00
CA ARG A 49 9.77 -4.50 0.55
C ARG A 49 8.55 -3.60 0.40
N ALA A 50 7.46 -4.11 -0.15
CA ALA A 50 6.20 -3.36 -0.24
C ALA A 50 5.74 -2.89 1.15
N TRP A 51 5.80 -3.79 2.14
CA TRP A 51 5.44 -3.48 3.52
C TRP A 51 6.40 -2.54 4.23
N ASP A 52 7.71 -2.68 4.00
CA ASP A 52 8.71 -1.73 4.51
C ASP A 52 8.43 -0.31 4.00
N TYR A 53 8.17 -0.14 2.70
CA TYR A 53 7.80 1.14 2.13
C TYR A 53 6.48 1.69 2.68
N PHE A 54 5.47 0.85 2.84
CA PHE A 54 4.19 1.25 3.44
C PHE A 54 4.38 1.84 4.85
N ARG A 55 5.10 1.12 5.73
CA ARG A 55 5.32 1.55 7.11
C ARG A 55 6.11 2.86 7.21
N LYS A 56 7.05 3.12 6.30
CA LYS A 56 7.88 4.33 6.32
C LYS A 56 7.09 5.63 6.14
N ILE A 57 5.89 5.58 5.58
CA ILE A 57 5.06 6.79 5.36
C ILE A 57 3.66 6.70 5.99
N CYS A 58 3.29 5.56 6.57
CA CYS A 58 2.00 5.36 7.20
C CYS A 58 1.97 6.05 8.58
N PRO A 59 1.01 6.97 8.83
CA PRO A 59 1.00 7.80 10.04
C PRO A 59 1.08 7.02 11.35
N SER A 60 0.40 5.87 11.44
CA SER A 60 0.41 5.02 12.64
C SER A 60 1.79 4.41 12.97
N TYR A 61 2.74 4.44 12.04
CA TYR A 61 4.12 4.00 12.25
C TYR A 61 5.09 5.17 12.47
N LEU A 62 4.59 6.41 12.42
CA LEU A 62 5.37 7.64 12.55
C LEU A 62 4.99 8.45 13.81
N GLU A 63 4.03 7.97 14.61
CA GLU A 63 3.55 8.65 15.81
C GLU A 63 4.68 8.96 16.81
N GLU A 64 5.59 8.01 17.03
CA GLU A 64 6.75 8.17 17.92
C GLU A 64 7.74 9.27 17.49
N VAL A 65 7.67 9.71 16.22
CA VAL A 65 8.52 10.77 15.68
C VAL A 65 7.70 12.03 15.33
N SER A 66 6.53 12.22 15.97
CA SER A 66 5.64 13.36 15.72
C SER A 66 6.34 14.73 15.84
N ASP A 67 7.27 14.88 16.79
CA ASP A 67 8.05 16.11 16.96
C ASP A 67 8.89 16.45 15.72
N LEU A 68 9.40 15.44 15.03
CA LEU A 68 10.11 15.58 13.75
C LEU A 68 9.13 15.69 12.58
N HIS A 69 8.04 14.90 12.58
CA HIS A 69 7.09 14.86 11.47
C HIS A 69 6.28 16.15 11.34
N ARG A 70 6.00 16.84 12.46
CA ARG A 70 5.33 18.15 12.59
C ARG A 70 3.86 18.21 12.16
N THR A 71 3.34 17.20 11.47
CA THR A 71 1.92 17.09 11.09
C THR A 71 1.21 15.99 11.87
N GLU A 72 -0.10 15.88 11.70
CA GLU A 72 -0.99 14.96 12.39
C GLU A 72 -0.55 13.48 12.25
N PRO A 73 -0.42 12.72 13.36
CA PRO A 73 0.06 11.33 13.34
C PRO A 73 -1.00 10.30 12.91
N TYR A 74 -2.15 10.76 12.42
CA TYR A 74 -3.30 9.91 12.05
C TYR A 74 -3.79 10.14 10.62
N VAL A 75 -3.20 11.08 9.88
CA VAL A 75 -3.48 11.30 8.45
C VAL A 75 -2.20 11.46 7.65
N TYR A 76 -2.24 11.10 6.37
CA TYR A 76 -1.11 11.29 5.48
C TYR A 76 -0.85 12.77 5.16
N ALA A 77 0.43 13.10 4.96
CA ALA A 77 0.87 14.35 4.34
C ALA A 77 1.21 14.19 2.85
N GLN A 78 1.19 15.28 2.10
CA GLN A 78 1.63 15.30 0.70
C GLN A 78 3.12 15.04 0.57
N MET A 79 3.92 15.72 1.39
CA MET A 79 5.38 15.74 1.26
C MET A 79 6.06 15.68 2.62
N ILE A 80 7.12 14.89 2.68
CA ILE A 80 8.09 14.85 3.77
C ILE A 80 9.42 15.35 3.21
N ALA A 81 10.09 16.25 3.93
CA ALA A 81 11.39 16.77 3.51
C ALA A 81 12.38 15.62 3.30
N GLY A 82 12.97 15.56 2.11
CA GLY A 82 13.92 14.54 1.70
C GLY A 82 15.28 14.67 2.37
N ARG A 83 16.16 13.70 2.11
CA ARG A 83 17.47 13.60 2.78
C ARG A 83 18.40 14.79 2.57
N ASP A 84 18.23 15.50 1.45
CA ASP A 84 19.06 16.63 1.05
C ASP A 84 18.51 17.98 1.59
N ALA A 85 17.39 17.95 2.33
CA ALA A 85 16.80 19.13 2.95
C ALA A 85 17.55 19.55 4.21
N PHE A 86 17.35 20.79 4.65
CA PHE A 86 17.90 21.29 5.93
C PHE A 86 17.36 20.51 7.13
N LYS A 87 16.12 20.04 7.07
CA LYS A 87 15.47 19.20 8.09
C LYS A 87 14.75 18.01 7.45
N PRO A 88 15.47 16.93 7.12
CA PRO A 88 14.85 15.70 6.60
C PRO A 88 13.84 15.13 7.61
N GLY A 89 12.68 14.69 7.13
CA GLY A 89 11.63 14.12 7.98
C GLY A 89 10.48 15.07 8.37
N GLU A 90 10.65 16.39 8.24
CA GLU A 90 9.54 17.34 8.47
C GLU A 90 8.51 17.27 7.34
N ALA A 91 7.25 17.00 7.68
CA ALA A 91 6.15 16.93 6.74
C ALA A 91 5.45 18.28 6.54
N LYS A 92 4.80 18.43 5.38
CA LYS A 92 4.02 19.62 4.98
C LYS A 92 2.80 19.21 4.16
N ASN A 93 1.78 20.08 4.16
CA ASN A 93 0.52 19.92 3.41
C ASN A 93 -0.20 18.61 3.80
N SER A 94 -0.63 18.50 5.06
CA SER A 94 -1.40 17.36 5.56
C SER A 94 -2.84 17.35 5.02
N TRP A 95 -3.53 16.23 5.23
CA TRP A 95 -4.92 15.98 4.84
C TRP A 95 -5.19 15.87 3.34
N LEU A 96 -5.13 16.98 2.62
CA LEU A 96 -5.65 17.10 1.26
C LEU A 96 -4.61 16.63 0.24
N THR A 97 -4.43 15.32 0.16
CA THR A 97 -3.46 14.66 -0.72
C THR A 97 -3.99 13.34 -1.28
N GLY A 98 -3.65 13.04 -2.53
CA GLY A 98 -3.93 11.74 -3.13
C GLY A 98 -3.16 10.58 -2.48
N THR A 99 -2.17 10.86 -1.61
CA THR A 99 -1.49 9.86 -0.78
C THR A 99 -2.48 8.95 -0.06
N ALA A 100 -3.58 9.50 0.46
CA ALA A 100 -4.58 8.70 1.19
C ALA A 100 -5.24 7.65 0.29
N ALA A 101 -5.74 8.07 -0.87
CA ALA A 101 -6.39 7.17 -1.82
C ALA A 101 -5.43 6.10 -2.36
N TRP A 102 -4.22 6.51 -2.75
CA TRP A 102 -3.21 5.59 -3.29
C TRP A 102 -2.65 4.62 -2.25
N ASN A 103 -2.45 5.04 -0.99
CA ASN A 103 -2.04 4.11 0.07
C ASN A 103 -3.15 3.13 0.41
N PHE A 104 -4.41 3.59 0.49
CA PHE A 104 -5.54 2.69 0.71
C PHE A 104 -5.66 1.66 -0.43
N TYR A 105 -5.50 2.10 -1.68
CA TYR A 105 -5.47 1.22 -2.84
C TYR A 105 -4.33 0.19 -2.75
N ALA A 106 -3.10 0.62 -2.45
CA ALA A 106 -1.94 -0.26 -2.30
C ALA A 106 -2.11 -1.29 -1.18
N ILE A 107 -2.50 -0.87 0.04
CA ILE A 107 -2.64 -1.80 1.16
C ILE A 107 -3.80 -2.77 0.96
N SER A 108 -4.99 -2.28 0.58
CA SER A 108 -6.18 -3.13 0.48
C SER A 108 -6.14 -4.09 -0.70
N GLN A 109 -5.67 -3.62 -1.86
CA GLN A 109 -5.78 -4.38 -3.11
C GLN A 109 -4.51 -5.11 -3.49
N TYR A 110 -3.33 -4.62 -3.14
CA TYR A 110 -2.06 -5.19 -3.60
C TYR A 110 -1.26 -5.91 -2.52
N ILE A 111 -1.19 -5.33 -1.31
CA ILE A 111 -0.51 -5.98 -0.19
C ILE A 111 -1.44 -7.05 0.41
N LEU A 112 -2.63 -6.66 0.88
CA LEU A 112 -3.65 -7.61 1.34
C LEU A 112 -4.26 -8.42 0.19
N GLY A 113 -4.18 -7.93 -1.04
CA GLY A 113 -4.54 -8.69 -2.23
C GLY A 113 -6.03 -8.75 -2.56
N ILE A 114 -6.88 -7.91 -1.96
CA ILE A 114 -8.35 -8.00 -2.11
C ILE A 114 -8.83 -7.07 -3.24
N GLN A 115 -8.97 -7.62 -4.43
CA GLN A 115 -9.14 -6.87 -5.68
C GLN A 115 -10.54 -7.10 -6.27
N PRO A 116 -11.41 -6.08 -6.30
CA PRO A 116 -12.58 -6.09 -7.16
C PRO A 116 -12.19 -6.39 -8.61
N ASP A 117 -12.79 -7.40 -9.22
CA ASP A 117 -12.60 -7.75 -10.63
C ASP A 117 -13.97 -7.71 -11.35
N TYR A 118 -13.99 -7.83 -12.67
CA TYR A 118 -15.23 -7.80 -13.46
C TYR A 118 -16.14 -8.98 -13.11
N ASP A 119 -15.57 -10.18 -13.00
CA ASP A 119 -16.31 -11.44 -12.83
C ASP A 119 -16.28 -11.99 -11.40
N GLY A 120 -15.70 -11.25 -10.44
CA GLY A 120 -15.57 -11.76 -9.07
C GLY A 120 -14.73 -10.87 -8.17
N LEU A 121 -14.39 -11.42 -6.99
CA LEU A 121 -13.46 -10.80 -6.05
C LEU A 121 -12.15 -11.58 -6.05
N ARG A 122 -11.09 -11.01 -6.61
CA ARG A 122 -9.77 -11.64 -6.66
C ARG A 122 -9.08 -11.51 -5.31
N VAL A 123 -8.47 -12.60 -4.85
CA VAL A 123 -7.64 -12.66 -3.64
C VAL A 123 -6.25 -13.14 -4.02
N ASP A 124 -5.30 -12.21 -4.16
CA ASP A 124 -3.90 -12.48 -4.49
C ASP A 124 -2.96 -11.64 -3.59
N PRO A 125 -2.75 -12.07 -2.34
CA PRO A 125 -1.98 -11.32 -1.35
C PRO A 125 -0.48 -11.26 -1.69
N CYS A 126 0.15 -10.12 -1.44
CA CYS A 126 1.60 -9.98 -1.44
C CYS A 126 2.08 -9.34 -0.12
N ILE A 127 2.37 -10.20 0.86
CA ILE A 127 2.55 -9.83 2.27
C ILE A 127 3.98 -10.10 2.76
N PRO A 128 4.36 -9.60 3.95
CA PRO A 128 5.60 -9.99 4.60
C PRO A 128 5.64 -11.48 4.98
N ARG A 129 6.84 -12.07 4.96
CA ARG A 129 7.04 -13.50 5.26
C ARG A 129 6.67 -13.89 6.70
N GLU A 130 6.77 -12.94 7.62
CA GLU A 130 6.48 -13.12 9.03
C GLU A 130 4.98 -13.19 9.32
N TRP A 131 4.12 -12.72 8.42
CA TRP A 131 2.67 -12.82 8.57
C TRP A 131 2.23 -14.25 8.37
N LYS A 132 1.72 -14.88 9.43
CA LYS A 132 1.21 -16.27 9.40
C LYS A 132 -0.25 -16.36 9.03
N GLU A 133 -1.02 -15.34 9.40
CA GLU A 133 -2.44 -15.27 9.12
C GLU A 133 -2.90 -13.81 9.14
N PHE A 134 -3.91 -13.48 8.33
CA PHE A 134 -4.73 -12.29 8.51
C PHE A 134 -6.15 -12.55 8.03
N GLU A 135 -7.08 -11.70 8.48
CA GLU A 135 -8.49 -11.79 8.12
C GLU A 135 -8.98 -10.45 7.54
N VAL A 136 -9.80 -10.52 6.49
CA VAL A 136 -10.46 -9.36 5.89
C VAL A 136 -11.96 -9.63 5.79
N THR A 137 -12.76 -8.68 6.28
CA THR A 137 -14.19 -8.62 5.96
C THR A 137 -14.43 -7.63 4.83
N ARG A 138 -15.01 -8.09 3.71
CA ARG A 138 -15.26 -7.29 2.51
C ARG A 138 -16.70 -7.43 2.05
N LYS A 139 -17.47 -6.36 2.13
CA LYS A 139 -18.76 -6.25 1.41
C LYS A 139 -18.50 -6.05 -0.08
N PHE A 140 -19.04 -6.88 -0.94
CA PHE A 140 -18.81 -6.79 -2.39
C PHE A 140 -20.05 -7.25 -3.16
N ARG A 141 -20.60 -6.35 -4.01
CA ARG A 141 -21.74 -6.61 -4.91
C ARG A 141 -22.96 -7.26 -4.23
N GLY A 142 -23.26 -6.88 -2.99
CA GLY A 142 -24.41 -7.37 -2.23
C GLY A 142 -24.05 -8.38 -1.15
N ASP A 143 -22.96 -9.12 -1.35
CA ASP A 143 -22.54 -10.19 -0.43
C ASP A 143 -21.51 -9.69 0.60
N SER A 144 -21.35 -10.42 1.70
CA SER A 144 -20.33 -10.14 2.72
C SER A 144 -19.32 -11.27 2.79
N TRP A 145 -18.07 -11.00 2.41
CA TRP A 145 -17.00 -11.98 2.45
C TRP A 145 -16.21 -11.88 3.74
N LYS A 146 -16.01 -13.02 4.41
CA LYS A 146 -15.01 -13.21 5.46
C LYS A 146 -13.86 -14.02 4.87
N ILE A 147 -12.74 -13.37 4.59
CA ILE A 147 -11.58 -13.95 3.90
C ILE A 147 -10.46 -14.13 4.92
N THR A 148 -10.09 -15.37 5.18
CA THR A 148 -8.93 -15.72 5.99
C THR A 148 -7.79 -16.13 5.07
N VAL A 149 -6.63 -15.50 5.21
CA VAL A 149 -5.42 -15.83 4.46
C VAL A 149 -4.42 -16.45 5.41
N THR A 150 -3.89 -17.63 5.08
CA THR A 150 -2.87 -18.34 5.87
C THR A 150 -1.57 -18.46 5.08
N ASN A 151 -0.44 -18.41 5.77
CA ASN A 151 0.90 -18.45 5.17
C ASN A 151 1.83 -19.38 5.98
N PRO A 152 1.58 -20.70 5.94
CA PRO A 152 2.34 -21.67 6.73
C PRO A 152 3.83 -21.65 6.39
N HIS A 153 4.16 -21.42 5.12
CA HIS A 153 5.53 -21.50 4.60
C HIS A 153 6.29 -20.16 4.62
N GLY A 154 5.66 -19.05 5.03
CA GLY A 154 6.32 -17.74 5.07
C GLY A 154 6.79 -17.27 3.69
N VAL A 155 5.97 -17.48 2.67
CA VAL A 155 6.18 -16.93 1.32
C VAL A 155 5.63 -15.51 1.26
N CYS A 156 6.11 -14.70 0.31
CA CYS A 156 5.60 -13.34 0.15
C CYS A 156 4.32 -13.27 -0.70
N ARG A 157 4.12 -14.24 -1.62
CA ARG A 157 3.03 -14.28 -2.60
C ARG A 157 2.97 -15.69 -3.17
N GLY A 158 1.81 -16.06 -3.71
CA GLY A 158 1.56 -17.36 -4.34
C GLY A 158 0.45 -18.08 -3.59
N VAL A 159 -0.73 -18.16 -4.20
CA VAL A 159 -1.87 -18.90 -3.64
C VAL A 159 -1.81 -20.34 -4.13
N THR A 160 -1.83 -21.29 -3.20
CA THR A 160 -1.78 -22.73 -3.51
C THR A 160 -3.12 -23.43 -3.33
N ALA A 161 -4.00 -22.90 -2.47
CA ALA A 161 -5.33 -23.43 -2.26
C ALA A 161 -6.33 -22.32 -1.90
N VAL A 162 -7.57 -22.48 -2.37
CA VAL A 162 -8.70 -21.66 -1.97
C VAL A 162 -9.87 -22.57 -1.63
N THR A 163 -10.61 -22.26 -0.57
CA THR A 163 -11.93 -22.83 -0.32
C THR A 163 -12.96 -21.71 -0.19
N VAL A 164 -14.18 -22.00 -0.64
CA VAL A 164 -15.36 -21.12 -0.50
C VAL A 164 -16.45 -21.91 0.21
N ASP A 165 -16.92 -21.40 1.33
CA ASP A 165 -17.92 -22.05 2.19
C ASP A 165 -17.56 -23.52 2.50
N GLY A 166 -16.28 -23.73 2.81
CA GLY A 166 -15.70 -25.04 3.15
C GLY A 166 -15.46 -25.97 1.96
N LYS A 167 -15.81 -25.59 0.73
CA LYS A 167 -15.61 -26.40 -0.48
C LYS A 167 -14.38 -25.95 -1.25
N PRO A 168 -13.56 -26.86 -1.80
CA PRO A 168 -12.43 -26.50 -2.66
C PRO A 168 -12.85 -25.61 -3.83
N HIS A 169 -12.09 -24.56 -4.10
CA HIS A 169 -12.27 -23.62 -5.20
C HIS A 169 -10.96 -23.48 -5.96
N GLY A 170 -10.97 -23.80 -7.26
CA GLY A 170 -9.75 -23.90 -8.08
C GLY A 170 -9.17 -22.58 -8.58
N SER A 171 -9.62 -21.43 -8.06
CA SER A 171 -9.28 -20.11 -8.57
C SER A 171 -9.09 -19.10 -7.43
N THR A 172 -8.23 -18.11 -7.63
CA THR A 172 -8.11 -16.95 -6.74
C THR A 172 -9.22 -15.93 -6.95
N LEU A 173 -10.03 -16.09 -8.00
CA LEU A 173 -11.20 -15.25 -8.29
C LEU A 173 -12.42 -15.87 -7.61
N LEU A 174 -12.85 -15.28 -6.50
CA LEU A 174 -14.04 -15.71 -5.78
C LEU A 174 -15.30 -15.38 -6.59
N PRO A 175 -16.30 -16.29 -6.62
CA PRO A 175 -17.48 -16.13 -7.45
C PRO A 175 -18.40 -15.01 -6.93
N LEU A 176 -19.36 -14.61 -7.76
CA LEU A 176 -20.45 -13.73 -7.39
C LEU A 176 -21.66 -14.60 -7.04
N PHE A 177 -22.14 -14.54 -5.80
CA PHE A 177 -23.35 -15.25 -5.40
C PHE A 177 -24.59 -14.39 -5.61
N GLY A 178 -24.53 -13.12 -5.18
CA GLY A 178 -25.63 -12.17 -5.31
C GLY A 178 -26.86 -12.53 -4.48
N ASP A 179 -26.69 -13.35 -3.44
CA ASP A 179 -27.77 -13.80 -2.55
C ASP A 179 -27.87 -12.95 -1.27
N GLY A 180 -26.94 -12.00 -1.08
CA GLY A 180 -26.90 -11.08 0.06
C GLY A 180 -26.43 -11.72 1.37
N ARG A 181 -25.85 -12.93 1.32
CA ARG A 181 -25.46 -13.70 2.50
C ARG A 181 -23.99 -13.52 2.84
N PRO A 182 -23.60 -13.86 4.09
CA PRO A 182 -22.20 -13.99 4.42
C PRO A 182 -21.60 -15.25 3.79
N HIS A 183 -20.44 -15.10 3.15
CA HIS A 183 -19.63 -16.21 2.62
C HIS A 183 -18.25 -16.20 3.26
N THR A 184 -17.66 -17.39 3.34
CA THR A 184 -16.30 -17.58 3.86
C THR A 184 -15.36 -17.99 2.76
N ALA A 185 -14.15 -17.44 2.77
CA ALA A 185 -13.06 -17.91 1.93
C ALA A 185 -11.83 -18.18 2.81
N LEU A 186 -11.21 -19.34 2.63
CA LEU A 186 -9.88 -19.63 3.17
C LEU A 186 -8.90 -19.68 2.00
N VAL A 187 -7.86 -18.86 2.07
CA VAL A 187 -6.80 -18.77 1.07
C VAL A 187 -5.49 -19.18 1.71
N THR A 188 -4.80 -20.15 1.13
CA THR A 188 -3.51 -20.63 1.63
C THR A 188 -2.40 -20.22 0.68
N LEU A 189 -1.39 -19.56 1.21
CA LEU A 189 -0.16 -19.23 0.50
C LEU A 189 0.84 -20.38 0.56
N GLY A 190 1.62 -20.57 -0.51
CA GLY A 190 2.70 -21.56 -0.56
C GLY A 190 3.57 -21.45 -1.79
#